data_AF-A0A1F6Y6U2-F1
#
_entry.id   AF-A0A1F6Y6U2-F1
#
_cell.length_a   1.000
_cell.length_b   1.000
_cell.length_c   1.000
_cell.angle_alpha   90.00
_cell.angle_beta   90.00
_cell.angle_gamma   90.00
#
_symmetry.space_group_name_H-M   'P 1'
#
loop_
_entity.id
_entity.type
_entity.pdbx_description
1 polymer ?
#
loop_
_entity_poly.entity_id
_entity_poly.type
_entity_poly.pdbx_seq_one_letter_code
_entity_poly.pdbx_strand_id
1 'polypeptide(L)' 'MKIFSEVSGWIAGPIILALIAGKWLDGRFDTKPWIFLGLTGVAFLISIFGIVRIVSRYMKNISKQ' A
#
# COMPACT_ATOMS: atom_id res chain seq x y z
N MET A 1 12.66 15.18 -3.70
CA MET A 1 12.37 14.39 -2.48
C MET A 1 10.88 14.17 -2.21
N LYS A 2 10.00 15.17 -2.39
CA LYS A 2 8.56 15.05 -2.09
C LYS A 2 7.88 13.80 -2.70
N ILE A 3 8.08 13.53 -3.99
CA ILE A 3 7.50 12.36 -4.68
C ILE A 3 8.00 11.05 -4.08
N PHE A 4 9.30 10.98 -3.79
CA PHE A 4 9.89 9.79 -3.18
C PHE A 4 9.27 9.50 -1.81
N SER A 5 9.10 10.52 -0.97
CA SER A 5 8.43 10.39 0.33
C SER A 5 6.96 10.00 0.19
N GLU A 6 6.23 10.58 -0.77
CA GLU A 6 4.82 10.24 -1.03
C GLU A 6 4.69 8.78 -1.51
N VAL A 7 5.49 8.36 -2.49
CA VAL A 7 5.51 6.98 -3.01
C VAL A 7 5.91 6.00 -1.91
N SER A 8 6.96 6.30 -1.14
CA SER A 8 7.41 5.45 -0.04
C SER A 8 6.34 5.33 1.06
N GLY A 9 5.60 6.41 1.34
CA GLY A 9 4.47 6.40 2.27
C GLY A 9 3.34 5.48 1.81
N TRP A 10 2.99 5.52 0.53
CA TRP A 10 1.98 4.62 -0.05
C TRP A 10 2.41 3.17 -0.14
N ILE A 11 3.72 2.87 -0.09
CA ILE A 11 4.22 1.49 -0.02
C ILE A 11 4.25 1.03 1.44
N ALA A 12 4.94 1.77 2.31
CA ALA A 12 5.20 1.38 3.68
C ALA A 12 3.91 1.34 4.51
N GLY A 13 3.04 2.35 4.38
CA GLY A 13 1.81 2.45 5.16
C GLY A 13 0.90 1.22 5.02
N PRO A 14 0.40 0.91 3.82
CA PRO A 14 -0.48 -0.24 3.61
C PRO A 14 0.16 -1.58 3.98
N ILE A 15 1.43 -1.78 3.67
CA ILE A 15 2.14 -3.05 3.96
C ILE A 15 2.30 -3.27 5.47
N ILE A 16 2.71 -2.24 6.22
CA ILE A 16 2.83 -2.32 7.69
C ILE A 16 1.46 -2.60 8.30
N LEU A 17 0.42 -1.93 7.81
CA LEU A 17 -0.95 -2.07 8.31
C LEU A 17 -1.49 -3.49 8.04
N ALA A 18 -1.27 -4.04 6.84
CA ALA A 18 -1.61 -5.42 6.51
C ALA A 18 -0.82 -6.44 7.33
N LEU A 19 0.44 -6.15 7.67
CA LEU A 19 1.25 -7.05 8.48
C LEU A 19 0.75 -7.13 9.92
N ILE A 20 0.45 -5.99 10.54
CA ILE A 20 -0.06 -5.94 11.91
C ILE A 20 -1.48 -6.54 11.96
N ALA A 21 -2.37 -6.09 11.08
CA ALA A 21 -3.75 -6.56 11.05
C ALA A 21 -3.86 -8.03 10.65
N GLY A 22 -3.13 -8.44 9.60
CA GLY A 22 -3.15 -9.80 9.08
C GLY A 22 -2.65 -10.82 10.08
N LYS A 23 -1.50 -10.57 10.73
CA LYS A 23 -0.97 -11.46 11.76
C LYS A 23 -1.89 -11.55 12.98
N TRP A 24 -2.50 -10.43 13.38
CA TRP A 24 -3.41 -10.41 14.52
C TRP A 24 -4.71 -11.18 14.24
N LEU A 25 -5.33 -10.97 13.06
CA LEU A 25 -6.53 -11.71 12.67
C LEU A 25 -6.23 -13.20 12.47
N ASP A 26 -5.14 -13.55 11.77
CA ASP A 26 -4.78 -14.95 11.57
C ASP A 26 -4.51 -15.68 12.89
N GLY A 27 -3.95 -14.99 13.89
CA GLY A 27 -3.81 -15.53 15.24
C GLY A 27 -5.12 -15.73 15.99
N ARG A 28 -6.12 -14.88 15.72
CA ARG A 28 -7.43 -14.92 16.39
C ARG A 28 -8.37 -15.96 15.79
N PHE A 29 -8.32 -16.15 14.47
CA PHE A 29 -9.22 -17.06 13.74
C PHE A 29 -8.59 -18.42 13.41
N ASP A 30 -7.33 -18.63 13.79
CA ASP A 30 -6.53 -19.83 13.46
C ASP A 30 -6.46 -20.11 11.94
N THR A 31 -6.63 -19.07 11.14
CA THR A 31 -6.66 -19.11 9.67
C THR A 31 -5.28 -18.91 9.05
N LYS A 32 -4.20 -19.06 9.82
CA LYS A 32 -2.83 -18.78 9.35
C LYS A 32 -2.52 -19.56 8.05
N PRO A 33 -2.04 -18.93 6.96
CA PRO A 33 -1.76 -17.50 6.76
C PRO A 33 -2.74 -16.81 5.78
N TRP A 34 -3.99 -17.26 5.70
CA TRP A 34 -4.93 -16.85 4.65
C TRP A 34 -5.39 -15.40 4.79
N ILE A 35 -5.68 -14.93 6.00
CA ILE A 35 -6.13 -13.54 6.21
C ILE A 35 -4.97 -12.57 5.99
N PHE A 36 -3.77 -12.90 6.46
CA PHE A 36 -2.56 -12.13 6.17
C PHE A 36 -2.31 -12.04 4.66
N LEU A 37 -2.44 -13.14 3.92
CA LEU A 37 -2.24 -13.14 2.47
C LEU A 37 -3.27 -12.26 1.76
N GLY A 38 -4.55 -12.38 2.13
CA GLY A 38 -5.62 -11.55 1.58
C GLY A 38 -5.41 -10.05 1.87
N LEU A 39 -5.11 -9.69 3.11
CA LEU A 39 -4.83 -8.30 3.50
C LEU A 39 -3.58 -7.74 2.81
N THR A 40 -2.54 -8.57 2.65
CA THR A 40 -1.32 -8.15 1.93
C THR A 40 -1.63 -7.90 0.46
N GLY A 41 -2.44 -8.74 -0.18
CA GLY A 41 -2.90 -8.52 -1.55
C GLY A 41 -3.67 -7.21 -1.70
N VAL A 42 -4.63 -6.95 -0.79
CA VAL A 42 -5.39 -5.69 -0.79
C VAL A 42 -4.48 -4.49 -0.55
N ALA A 43 -3.56 -4.56 0.41
CA ALA A 43 -2.59 -3.50 0.65
C ALA A 43 -1.74 -3.21 -0.58
N PHE A 44 -1.31 -4.24 -1.30
CA PHE A 44 -0.54 -4.09 -2.53
C PHE A 44 -1.33 -3.33 -3.62
N LEU A 45 -2.61 -3.67 -3.79
CA LEU A 45 -3.50 -2.95 -4.72
C LEU A 45 -3.68 -1.47 -4.33
N ILE A 46 -3.84 -1.19 -3.04
CA ILE A 46 -3.93 0.19 -2.51
C ILE A 46 -2.64 0.95 -2.80
N SER A 47 -1.48 0.33 -2.57
CA SER A 47 -0.18 0.91 -2.87
C SER A 47 -0.05 1.25 -4.35
N ILE A 48 -0.38 0.31 -5.26
CA ILE A 48 -0.35 0.54 -6.71
C ILE A 48 -1.23 1.73 -7.08
N PHE A 49 -2.47 1.78 -6.59
CA PHE A 49 -3.40 2.86 -6.90
C PHE A 49 -2.88 4.23 -6.43
N GLY A 50 -2.36 4.30 -5.20
CA GLY A 50 -1.77 5.51 -4.64
C GLY A 50 -0.57 6.02 -5.47
N ILE A 51 0.33 5.11 -5.83
CA ILE A 51 1.52 5.41 -6.63
C ILE A 51 1.12 5.90 -8.03
N VAL A 52 0.23 5.18 -8.72
CA VAL A 52 -0.24 5.56 -10.07
C VAL A 52 -0.86 6.96 -10.03
N ARG A 53 -1.65 7.28 -9.00
CA ARG A 53 -2.25 8.61 -8.84
C ARG A 53 -1.18 9.70 -8.66
N ILE A 54 -0.15 9.47 -7.84
CA ILE A 54 0.94 10.42 -7.61
C ILE A 54 1.73 10.64 -8.89
N VAL A 55 2.14 9.57 -9.56
CA VAL A 55 2.90 9.64 -10.81
C VAL A 55 2.08 10.34 -11.89
N SER A 56 0.80 9.99 -12.04
CA SER A 56 -0.10 10.63 -13.01
C SER A 56 -0.26 12.13 -12.76
N ARG A 57 -0.36 12.55 -11.48
CA ARG A 57 -0.41 13.96 -11.10
C ARG A 57 0.91 14.65 -11.42
N TYR A 58 2.03 14.01 -11.12
CA TYR A 58 3.35 14.55 -11.39
C TYR A 58 3.59 14.76 -12.89
N MET A 59 3.24 13.77 -13.72
CA MET A 59 3.32 13.87 -15.17
C MET A 59 2.49 15.03 -15.73
N LYS A 60 1.25 15.22 -15.24
CA LYS A 60 0.39 16.35 -15.65
C LYS A 60 0.99 17.71 -15.29
N ASN A 61 1.63 17.80 -14.13
CA ASN A 61 2.26 19.04 -13.68
C ASN A 61 3.50 19.37 -14.53
N ILE A 62 4.28 18.36 -14.93
CA ILE A 62 5.41 18.56 -15.86
C ILE A 62 4.91 18.99 -17.23
N SER A 63 3.86 18.36 -17.78
CA SER A 63 3.34 18.72 -19.11
C SER A 63 2.72 20.12 -19.21
N LYS A 64 2.44 20.76 -18.07
CA LYS A 64 1.89 22.12 -17.99
C LYS A 64 2.96 23.18 -17.78
N GLN A 65 4.22 22.78 -17.55
CA GLN A 65 5.38 23.67 -17.61
C GLN A 65 5.93 23.68 -19.02
#